data_AF-A0A314L5S7-F1
#
_entry.id   AF-A0A314L5S7-F1
#
_cell.length_a   1.000
_cell.length_b   1.000
_cell.length_c   1.000
_cell.angle_alpha   90.00
_cell.angle_beta   90.00
_cell.angle_gamma   90.00
#
_symmetry.space_group_name_H-M   'P 1'
#
loop_
_entity.id
_entity.type
_entity.pdbx_description
1 polymer ?
#
loop_
_entity_poly.entity_id
_entity_poly.type
_entity_poly.pdbx_seq_one_letter_code
_entity_poly.pdbx_strand_id
1 'polypeptide(L)'
;MSTKNSTTTTIPPQPPSAAGKLNGEPPADHERCPVEEVALVVPETDDPTLPVMTFRAWFLGLTSCTLLIFLNTFFIYRTQPLTISAILMRIVVLPIGKFMAATLPKKNYTLFERWGVSLNPGPFNIKEHVIITVMANCGVSIGGGDAYSVGAITVMKAYYKQSLNFLCALLLVLTTQVFQFSVLLLQHNLAE
;
A
#
# COMPACT_ATOMS: atom_id res chain seq x y z
N MET A 1 -10.93 -51.81 -41.90
CA MET A 1 -10.10 -52.51 -40.89
C MET A 1 -9.46 -51.44 -40.01
N SER A 2 -9.75 -51.49 -38.70
CA SER A 2 -9.25 -50.67 -37.57
C SER A 2 -9.37 -49.13 -37.65
N THR A 3 -10.29 -48.50 -36.92
CA THR A 3 -10.28 -48.18 -35.46
C THR A 3 -9.30 -47.06 -35.11
N LYS A 4 -9.83 -45.88 -34.74
CA LYS A 4 -9.32 -45.06 -33.63
C LYS A 4 -10.48 -44.38 -32.89
N ASN A 5 -10.34 -44.37 -31.58
CA ASN A 5 -11.37 -44.33 -30.56
C ASN A 5 -11.13 -43.09 -29.68
N SER A 6 -12.26 -42.54 -29.22
CA SER A 6 -12.53 -41.66 -28.08
C SER A 6 -11.37 -41.16 -27.20
N THR A 7 -11.36 -39.85 -26.94
CA THR A 7 -11.21 -39.32 -25.57
C THR A 7 -12.05 -38.05 -25.46
N THR A 8 -13.16 -38.20 -24.73
CA THR A 8 -14.11 -37.16 -24.34
C THR A 8 -13.58 -36.47 -23.09
N THR A 9 -13.31 -35.16 -23.15
CA THR A 9 -13.20 -34.32 -21.95
C THR A 9 -14.45 -33.46 -21.88
N THR A 10 -15.37 -33.87 -21.00
CA THR A 10 -16.62 -33.19 -20.65
C THR A 10 -16.35 -31.85 -19.97
N ILE A 11 -16.74 -30.75 -20.61
CA ILE A 11 -16.95 -29.45 -19.96
C ILE A 11 -18.34 -29.50 -19.31
N PRO A 12 -18.50 -29.14 -18.02
CA PRO A 12 -19.81 -29.11 -17.37
C PRO A 12 -20.74 -28.07 -18.01
N PRO A 13 -22.05 -28.33 -18.08
CA PRO A 13 -23.02 -27.48 -18.78
C PRO A 13 -23.16 -26.12 -18.08
N GLN A 14 -23.11 -25.04 -18.87
CA GLN A 14 -23.51 -23.72 -18.37
C GLN A 14 -24.98 -23.73 -17.91
N PRO A 15 -25.31 -23.11 -16.77
CA PRO A 15 -26.71 -22.94 -16.36
C PRO A 15 -27.47 -22.04 -17.34
N PRO A 16 -28.78 -22.28 -17.51
CA PRO A 16 -29.58 -21.71 -18.59
C PRO A 16 -29.77 -20.20 -18.43
N SER A 17 -29.57 -19.49 -19.54
CA SER A 17 -30.14 -18.17 -19.80
C SER A 17 -31.63 -18.17 -19.43
N ALA A 18 -31.96 -17.45 -18.36
CA ALA A 18 -33.33 -17.13 -17.99
C ALA A 18 -33.52 -15.62 -18.14
N ALA A 19 -34.06 -15.24 -19.29
CA ALA A 19 -34.55 -13.92 -19.56
C ALA A 19 -35.68 -13.53 -18.59
N GLY A 20 -35.57 -12.35 -17.99
CA GLY A 20 -36.65 -11.60 -17.36
C GLY A 20 -36.55 -10.14 -17.79
N LYS A 21 -37.26 -9.78 -18.87
CA LYS A 21 -37.33 -8.42 -19.43
C LYS A 21 -38.01 -7.47 -18.43
N LEU A 22 -37.53 -6.23 -18.28
CA LEU A 22 -38.28 -5.01 -18.62
C LEU A 22 -37.48 -3.72 -18.30
N ASN A 23 -37.39 -2.86 -19.32
CA ASN A 23 -37.26 -1.38 -19.27
C ASN A 23 -35.86 -0.75 -19.07
N GLY A 24 -35.43 -0.05 -20.14
CA GLY A 24 -34.70 1.22 -20.05
C GLY A 24 -33.19 1.13 -20.23
N GLU A 25 -32.73 1.38 -21.45
CA GLU A 25 -31.36 1.73 -21.87
C GLU A 25 -30.23 0.70 -21.61
N PRO A 26 -29.44 0.32 -22.64
CA PRO A 26 -28.23 -0.46 -22.39
C PRO A 26 -27.23 0.40 -21.61
N PRO A 27 -26.69 -0.04 -20.46
CA PRO A 27 -25.54 0.62 -19.88
C PRO A 27 -24.41 0.51 -20.91
N ALA A 28 -23.76 1.64 -21.20
CA ALA A 28 -22.76 1.75 -22.25
C ALA A 28 -21.70 0.63 -22.15
N ASP A 29 -21.57 -0.17 -23.21
CA ASP A 29 -20.58 -1.25 -23.40
C ASP A 29 -19.11 -0.72 -23.49
N HIS A 30 -18.78 0.37 -22.79
CA HIS A 30 -17.47 1.04 -22.85
C HIS A 30 -16.58 0.80 -21.62
N GLU A 31 -17.06 0.09 -20.59
CA GLU A 31 -16.29 -0.16 -19.36
C GLU A 31 -15.83 -1.61 -19.17
N ARG A 32 -16.33 -2.54 -20.00
CA ARG A 32 -16.02 -3.97 -19.85
C ARG A 32 -14.70 -4.31 -20.53
N CYS A 33 -13.79 -4.98 -19.80
CA CYS A 33 -12.53 -5.40 -20.39
C CYS A 33 -12.79 -6.35 -21.57
N PRO A 34 -12.24 -6.09 -22.78
CA PRO A 34 -12.50 -6.90 -23.97
C PRO A 34 -11.93 -8.33 -23.90
N VAL A 35 -11.15 -8.64 -22.85
CA VAL A 35 -10.55 -9.95 -22.61
C VAL A 35 -11.31 -10.62 -21.45
N GLU A 36 -12.01 -11.72 -21.76
CA GLU A 36 -12.88 -12.42 -20.80
C GLU A 36 -12.09 -13.02 -19.63
N GLU A 37 -10.86 -13.49 -19.85
CA GLU A 37 -10.00 -13.97 -18.77
C GLU A 37 -9.65 -12.87 -17.76
N VAL A 38 -9.62 -11.60 -18.16
CA VAL A 38 -9.32 -10.46 -17.27
C VAL A 38 -10.56 -10.03 -16.49
N ALA A 39 -11.73 -10.07 -17.12
CA ALA A 39 -13.02 -9.77 -16.49
C ALA A 39 -13.41 -10.80 -15.40
N LEU A 40 -12.87 -12.03 -15.48
CA LEU A 40 -13.09 -13.08 -14.47
C LEU A 40 -12.13 -13.00 -13.27
N VAL A 41 -10.94 -12.42 -13.47
CA VAL A 41 -9.90 -12.33 -12.42
C VAL A 41 -9.97 -11.01 -11.66
N VAL A 42 -10.44 -9.94 -12.30
CA VAL A 42 -10.61 -8.62 -11.70
C VAL A 42 -12.10 -8.28 -11.67
N PRO A 43 -12.73 -8.16 -10.48
CA PRO A 43 -14.09 -7.66 -10.39
C PRO A 43 -14.17 -6.24 -10.98
N GLU A 44 -15.05 -6.02 -11.95
CA GLU A 44 -15.22 -4.71 -12.59
C GLU A 44 -15.91 -3.68 -11.68
N THR A 45 -16.47 -4.12 -10.54
CA THR A 45 -17.13 -3.28 -9.54
C THR A 45 -16.33 -3.26 -8.25
N ASP A 46 -15.88 -2.07 -7.84
CA ASP A 46 -15.28 -1.85 -6.51
C ASP A 46 -16.39 -1.70 -5.46
N ASP A 47 -16.32 -2.46 -4.36
CA ASP A 47 -17.26 -2.35 -3.24
C ASP A 47 -16.80 -1.25 -2.27
N PRO A 48 -17.50 -0.10 -2.17
CA PRO A 48 -17.10 1.03 -1.34
C PRO A 48 -17.29 0.77 0.17
N THR A 49 -17.97 -0.31 0.57
CA THR A 49 -18.24 -0.62 1.99
C THR A 49 -17.06 -1.28 2.69
N LEU A 50 -16.09 -1.75 1.92
CA LEU A 50 -14.92 -2.44 2.42
C LEU A 50 -14.04 -1.52 3.30
N PRO A 51 -13.67 -1.92 4.52
CA PRO A 51 -12.89 -1.10 5.43
C PRO A 51 -11.46 -0.94 4.92
N VAL A 52 -11.04 0.31 4.76
CA VAL A 52 -9.75 0.69 4.17
C VAL A 52 -8.70 1.07 5.23
N MET A 53 -9.15 1.68 6.33
CA MET A 53 -8.30 2.26 7.38
C MET A 53 -8.40 1.50 8.69
N THR A 54 -8.04 0.22 8.67
CA THR A 54 -8.07 -0.64 9.86
C THR A 54 -6.81 -0.48 10.70
N PHE A 55 -6.89 -0.83 11.99
CA PHE A 55 -5.73 -0.82 12.89
C PHE A 55 -4.56 -1.66 12.37
N ARG A 56 -4.84 -2.84 11.78
CA ARG A 56 -3.79 -3.69 11.18
C ARG A 56 -3.09 -3.02 10.00
N ALA A 57 -3.81 -2.29 9.16
CA ALA A 57 -3.22 -1.58 8.01
C ALA A 57 -2.28 -0.47 8.48
N TRP A 58 -2.68 0.27 9.52
CA TRP A 58 -1.83 1.26 10.17
C TRP A 58 -0.60 0.65 10.83
N PHE A 59 -0.77 -0.42 11.60
CA PHE A 59 0.34 -1.08 12.28
C PHE A 59 1.36 -1.66 11.28
N LEU A 60 0.90 -2.41 10.28
CA LEU A 60 1.76 -3.00 9.25
C LEU A 60 2.37 -1.93 8.34
N GLY A 61 1.61 -0.89 7.98
CA GLY A 61 2.08 0.25 7.20
C GLY A 61 3.18 1.05 7.90
N LEU A 62 2.95 1.46 9.14
CA LEU A 62 3.95 2.20 9.93
C LEU A 62 5.18 1.35 10.22
N THR A 63 5.01 0.07 10.56
CA THR A 63 6.14 -0.82 10.84
C THR A 63 6.97 -1.05 9.58
N SER A 64 6.32 -1.33 8.45
CA SER A 64 7.04 -1.57 7.18
C SER A 64 7.75 -0.32 6.69
N CYS A 65 7.11 0.86 6.79
CA CYS A 65 7.73 2.14 6.47
C CYS A 65 8.94 2.43 7.38
N THR A 66 8.78 2.32 8.70
CA THR A 66 9.85 2.57 9.69
C THR A 66 11.04 1.63 9.52
N LEU A 67 10.78 0.34 9.30
CA LEU A 67 11.83 -0.65 9.10
C LEU A 67 12.60 -0.39 7.80
N LEU A 68 11.88 -0.05 6.73
CA LEU A 68 12.50 0.18 5.43
C LEU A 68 13.35 1.46 5.39
N ILE A 69 12.85 2.57 5.95
CA ILE A 69 13.64 3.81 6.03
C ILE A 69 14.86 3.64 6.94
N PHE A 70 14.73 2.87 8.04
CA PHE A 70 15.84 2.53 8.91
C PHE A 70 16.92 1.74 8.17
N LEU A 71 16.56 0.66 7.46
CA LEU A 71 17.52 -0.15 6.72
C LEU A 71 18.20 0.65 5.62
N ASN A 72 17.43 1.42 4.84
CA ASN A 72 17.99 2.27 3.78
C ASN A 72 18.94 3.33 4.35
N THR A 73 18.55 4.02 5.44
CA THR A 73 19.41 4.99 6.12
C THR A 73 20.65 4.33 6.73
N PHE A 74 20.55 3.08 7.20
CA PHE A 74 21.71 2.37 7.74
C PHE A 74 22.73 2.02 6.64
N PHE A 75 22.25 1.54 5.49
CA PHE A 75 23.13 1.15 4.38
C PHE A 75 23.78 2.34 3.68
N ILE A 76 23.19 3.56 3.73
CA ILE A 76 23.79 4.75 3.13
C ILE A 76 25.13 5.13 3.76
N TYR A 77 25.35 4.80 5.04
CA TYR A 77 26.59 5.09 5.76
C TYR A 77 27.67 4.02 5.56
N ARG A 78 27.38 2.95 4.80
CA ARG A 78 28.36 1.89 4.48
C ARG A 78 29.17 2.28 3.24
N THR A 79 30.39 1.76 3.15
CA THR A 79 31.31 2.02 2.03
C THR A 79 30.77 1.57 0.67
N GLN A 80 29.97 0.50 0.64
CA GLN A 80 29.11 0.14 -0.49
C GLN A 80 27.64 0.29 -0.07
N PRO A 81 26.96 1.37 -0.49
CA PRO A 81 25.56 1.57 -0.16
C PRO A 81 24.69 0.56 -0.90
N LEU A 82 23.72 -0.02 -0.20
CA LEU A 82 22.72 -0.93 -0.74
C LEU A 82 21.33 -0.33 -0.49
N THR A 83 20.52 -0.22 -1.54
CA THR A 83 19.14 0.27 -1.43
C THR A 83 18.17 -0.91 -1.43
N ILE A 84 17.34 -0.99 -0.40
CA ILE A 84 16.28 -1.99 -0.30
C ILE A 84 15.02 -1.42 -0.94
N SER A 85 14.52 -2.12 -1.96
CA SER A 85 13.30 -1.74 -2.67
C SER A 85 12.05 -2.00 -1.81
N ALA A 86 11.03 -1.14 -1.97
CA ALA A 86 9.73 -1.29 -1.34
C ALA A 86 9.01 -2.58 -1.76
N ILE A 87 9.35 -3.14 -2.92
CA ILE A 87 8.77 -4.39 -3.43
C ILE A 87 8.97 -5.54 -2.43
N LEU A 88 10.14 -5.62 -1.79
CA LEU A 88 10.41 -6.66 -0.79
C LEU A 88 9.45 -6.55 0.40
N MET A 89 9.17 -5.33 0.86
CA MET A 89 8.21 -5.11 1.94
C MET A 89 6.78 -5.47 1.52
N ARG A 90 6.38 -5.18 0.27
CA ARG A 90 5.06 -5.57 -0.25
C ARG A 90 4.85 -7.09 -0.24
N ILE A 91 5.87 -7.84 -0.66
CA ILE A 91 5.84 -9.32 -0.66
C ILE A 91 5.72 -9.87 0.76
N VAL A 92 6.43 -9.29 1.72
CA VAL A 92 6.42 -9.71 3.14
C VAL A 92 5.12 -9.32 3.86
N VAL A 93 4.54 -8.17 3.52
CA VAL A 93 3.30 -7.67 4.12
C VAL A 93 2.12 -8.60 3.84
N LEU A 94 2.04 -9.21 2.66
CA LEU A 94 0.90 -10.07 2.28
C LEU A 94 0.73 -11.30 3.21
N PRO A 95 1.73 -12.17 3.42
CA PRO A 95 1.60 -13.30 4.33
C PRO A 95 1.44 -12.86 5.78
N ILE A 96 2.13 -11.78 6.21
CA ILE A 96 1.99 -11.25 7.57
C ILE A 96 0.59 -10.68 7.81
N GLY A 97 0.02 -9.96 6.84
CA GLY A 97 -1.34 -9.42 6.91
C GLY A 97 -2.39 -10.52 7.00
N LYS A 98 -2.22 -11.61 6.23
CA LYS A 98 -3.08 -12.80 6.33
C LYS A 98 -2.92 -13.52 7.66
N PHE A 99 -1.69 -13.63 8.19
CA PHE A 99 -1.42 -14.21 9.50
C PHE A 99 -2.03 -13.38 10.64
N MET A 100 -1.89 -12.05 10.57
CA MET A 100 -2.46 -11.11 11.53
C MET A 100 -3.99 -11.16 11.49
N ALA A 101 -4.60 -11.29 10.30
CA ALA A 101 -6.04 -11.46 10.15
C ALA A 101 -6.56 -12.78 10.76
N ALA A 102 -5.75 -13.84 10.74
CA ALA A 102 -6.08 -15.15 11.32
C ALA A 102 -5.87 -15.20 12.85
N THR A 103 -4.92 -14.43 13.37
CA THR A 103 -4.55 -14.43 14.80
C THR A 103 -5.28 -13.37 15.63
N LEU A 104 -5.75 -12.27 15.03
CA LEU A 104 -6.46 -11.23 15.78
C LEU A 104 -7.89 -11.67 16.15
N PRO A 105 -8.29 -11.55 17.43
CA PRO A 105 -9.66 -11.79 17.86
C PRO A 105 -10.64 -10.84 17.15
N LYS A 106 -11.79 -11.37 16.71
CA LYS A 106 -12.92 -10.61 16.12
C LYS A 106 -13.70 -9.82 17.18
N LYS A 107 -13.00 -9.16 18.10
CA LYS A 107 -13.61 -8.44 19.20
C LYS A 107 -13.84 -6.98 18.77
N ASN A 108 -15.09 -6.55 18.82
CA ASN A 108 -15.46 -5.16 18.62
C ASN A 108 -15.13 -4.40 19.92
N TYR A 109 -14.25 -3.42 19.83
CA TYR A 109 -13.95 -2.54 20.95
C TYR A 109 -14.72 -1.25 20.74
N THR A 110 -15.67 -0.97 21.63
CA THR A 110 -16.31 0.34 21.71
C THR A 110 -15.33 1.29 22.38
N LEU A 111 -14.64 2.10 21.59
CA LEU A 111 -13.83 3.19 22.08
C LEU A 111 -14.74 4.40 22.31
N PHE A 112 -14.65 5.03 23.48
CA PHE A 112 -15.41 6.25 23.82
C PHE A 112 -16.95 6.13 23.69
N GLU A 113 -17.55 4.97 24.00
CA GLU A 113 -19.01 4.69 24.01
C GLU A 113 -19.79 5.00 22.71
N ARG A 114 -19.13 5.55 21.67
CA ARG A 114 -19.74 6.04 20.43
C ARG A 114 -19.00 5.58 19.17
N TRP A 115 -17.74 5.14 19.31
CA TRP A 115 -16.91 4.69 18.19
C TRP A 115 -16.62 3.19 18.31
N GLY A 116 -17.42 2.37 17.63
CA GLY A 116 -17.16 0.94 17.52
C GLY A 116 -15.98 0.68 16.58
N VAL A 117 -14.79 0.46 17.14
CA VAL A 117 -13.61 0.06 16.36
C VAL A 117 -13.51 -1.46 16.41
N SER A 118 -13.85 -2.11 15.29
CA SER A 118 -13.56 -3.53 15.15
C SER A 118 -12.07 -3.73 14.89
N LEU A 119 -11.39 -4.45 15.78
CA LEU A 119 -9.96 -4.74 15.62
C LEU A 119 -9.69 -5.69 14.44
N ASN A 120 -10.71 -6.48 14.05
CA ASN A 120 -10.65 -7.40 12.93
C ASN A 120 -12.00 -7.45 12.19
N PRO A 121 -12.27 -6.47 11.30
CA PRO A 121 -13.56 -6.38 10.60
C PRO A 121 -13.75 -7.44 9.52
N GLY A 122 -12.72 -8.22 9.18
CA GLY A 122 -12.81 -9.26 8.16
C GLY A 122 -11.46 -9.72 7.62
N PRO A 123 -11.45 -10.63 6.63
CA PRO A 123 -10.23 -11.12 5.95
C PRO A 123 -9.36 -9.98 5.41
N PHE A 124 -8.07 -10.25 5.20
CA PHE A 124 -7.15 -9.26 4.64
C PHE A 124 -7.57 -8.86 3.23
N ASN A 125 -7.82 -7.56 3.03
CA ASN A 125 -8.43 -7.03 1.82
C ASN A 125 -7.38 -6.40 0.89
N ILE A 126 -7.69 -6.33 -0.41
CA ILE A 126 -6.88 -5.66 -1.42
C ILE A 126 -6.68 -4.17 -1.08
N LYS A 127 -7.70 -3.48 -0.57
CA LYS A 127 -7.60 -2.05 -0.20
C LYS A 127 -6.59 -1.79 0.91
N GLU A 128 -6.59 -2.64 1.93
CA GLU A 128 -5.63 -2.57 3.03
C GLU A 128 -4.21 -2.87 2.53
N HIS A 129 -4.07 -3.86 1.65
CA HIS A 129 -2.79 -4.17 1.01
C HIS A 129 -2.26 -2.96 0.25
N VAL A 130 -3.09 -2.33 -0.59
CA VAL A 130 -2.73 -1.14 -1.36
C VAL A 130 -2.27 -0.01 -0.45
N ILE A 131 -3.01 0.32 0.61
CA ILE A 131 -2.59 1.37 1.56
C ILE A 131 -1.25 1.04 2.22
N ILE A 132 -1.05 -0.19 2.68
CA ILE A 132 0.23 -0.59 3.26
C ILE A 132 1.35 -0.46 2.22
N THR A 133 1.09 -0.80 0.95
CA THR A 133 2.10 -0.65 -0.11
C THR A 133 2.47 0.81 -0.37
N VAL A 134 1.48 1.72 -0.33
CA VAL A 134 1.71 3.17 -0.46
C VAL A 134 2.55 3.67 0.72
N MET A 135 2.22 3.30 1.95
CA MET A 135 3.04 3.66 3.12
C MET A 135 4.46 3.08 3.04
N ALA A 136 4.60 1.83 2.58
CA ALA A 136 5.92 1.21 2.41
C ALA A 136 6.76 1.93 1.35
N ASN A 137 6.14 2.46 0.28
CA ASN A 137 6.87 3.26 -0.71
C ASN A 137 7.47 4.53 -0.13
N CYS A 138 6.80 5.17 0.82
CA CYS A 138 7.35 6.34 1.51
C CYS A 138 8.64 6.01 2.28
N GLY A 139 8.89 4.74 2.62
CA GLY A 139 10.12 4.28 3.28
C GLY A 139 11.33 4.12 2.34
N VAL A 140 11.16 4.35 1.03
CA VAL A 140 12.25 4.33 0.05
C VAL A 140 12.43 5.71 -0.56
N SER A 141 13.59 6.31 -0.31
CA SER A 141 14.04 7.52 -0.97
C SER A 141 14.98 7.13 -2.12
N ILE A 142 14.58 7.44 -3.35
CA ILE A 142 15.46 7.43 -4.52
C ILE A 142 15.39 8.83 -5.12
N GLY A 143 16.50 9.57 -5.12
CA GLY A 143 16.57 10.89 -5.76
C GLY A 143 16.07 12.08 -4.93
N GLY A 144 16.08 12.00 -3.60
CA GLY A 144 15.81 13.17 -2.72
C GLY A 144 14.58 13.08 -1.81
N GLY A 145 14.12 11.88 -1.49
CA GLY A 145 13.07 11.66 -0.48
C GLY A 145 13.59 11.69 0.97
N ASP A 146 14.90 11.54 1.16
CA ASP A 146 15.52 11.66 2.47
C ASP A 146 15.54 13.11 2.90
N ALA A 147 15.26 13.37 4.17
CA ALA A 147 15.37 14.70 4.71
C ALA A 147 16.81 15.20 4.57
N TYR A 148 17.04 16.18 3.69
CA TYR A 148 18.34 16.78 3.43
C TYR A 148 19.07 17.18 4.72
N SER A 149 18.30 17.66 5.68
CA SER A 149 18.73 18.02 7.04
C SER A 149 19.41 16.88 7.82
N VAL A 150 19.10 15.62 7.52
CA VAL A 150 19.73 14.46 8.19
C VAL A 150 21.23 14.45 7.93
N GLY A 151 21.68 14.76 6.72
CA GLY A 151 23.10 14.87 6.40
C GLY A 151 23.79 15.95 7.23
N ALA A 152 23.18 17.14 7.32
CA ALA A 152 23.72 18.25 8.12
C ALA A 152 23.78 17.92 9.62
N ILE A 153 22.73 17.29 10.17
CA ILE A 153 22.70 16.84 11.57
C ILE A 153 23.79 15.79 11.81
N THR A 154 23.98 14.84 10.88
CA THR A 154 25.03 13.83 10.99
C THR A 154 26.42 14.46 10.98
N VAL A 155 26.69 15.43 10.10
CA VAL A 155 27.98 16.15 10.07
C VAL A 155 28.22 16.90 11.38
N MET A 156 27.21 17.60 11.93
CA MET A 156 27.33 18.28 13.22
C MET A 156 27.66 17.32 14.36
N LYS A 157 27.01 16.15 14.41
CA LYS A 157 27.30 15.14 15.43
C LYS A 157 28.67 14.47 15.22
N ALA A 158 29.01 14.12 13.99
CA ALA A 158 30.21 13.34 13.68
C ALA A 158 31.50 14.18 13.76
N TYR A 159 31.50 15.35 13.12
CA TYR A 159 32.67 16.24 13.01
C TYR A 159 32.76 17.26 14.16
N TYR A 160 31.67 17.95 14.48
CA TYR A 160 31.67 19.05 15.47
C TYR A 160 31.41 18.59 16.91
N LYS A 161 31.15 17.28 17.14
CA LYS A 161 30.88 16.67 18.45
C LYS A 161 29.77 17.35 19.26
N GLN A 162 28.87 18.09 18.60
CA GLN A 162 27.81 18.83 19.26
C GLN A 162 26.52 18.00 19.26
N SER A 163 25.92 17.79 20.43
CA SER A 163 24.66 17.07 20.55
C SER A 163 23.47 18.03 20.42
N LEU A 164 22.67 17.86 19.36
CA LEU A 164 21.37 18.51 19.25
C LEU A 164 20.31 17.71 20.00
N ASN A 165 19.43 18.42 20.69
CA ASN A 165 18.23 17.84 21.30
C ASN A 165 17.32 17.24 20.23
N PHE A 166 16.65 16.13 20.55
CA PHE A 166 15.75 15.43 19.62
C PHE A 166 14.68 16.37 19.04
N LEU A 167 14.04 17.17 19.89
CA LEU A 167 13.02 18.13 19.45
C LEU A 167 13.58 19.17 18.48
N CYS A 168 14.77 19.70 18.73
CA CYS A 168 15.41 20.66 17.82
C CYS A 168 15.73 20.01 16.47
N ALA A 169 16.25 18.77 16.47
CA ALA A 169 16.52 18.03 15.25
C ALA A 169 15.24 17.73 14.45
N LEU A 170 14.16 17.36 15.13
CA LEU A 170 12.86 17.10 14.52
C LEU A 170 12.27 18.38 13.90
N LEU A 171 12.33 19.50 14.62
CA LEU A 171 11.89 20.80 14.09
C LEU A 171 12.70 21.22 12.87
N LEU A 172 14.02 21.04 12.89
CA LEU A 172 14.90 21.34 11.76
C LEU A 172 14.53 20.50 10.53
N VAL A 173 14.32 19.19 10.71
CA VAL A 173 13.86 18.32 9.63
C VAL A 173 12.51 18.79 9.08
N LEU A 174 11.54 19.06 9.96
CA LEU A 174 10.20 19.47 9.56
C LEU A 174 10.18 20.80 8.79
N THR A 175 10.92 21.81 9.24
CA THR A 175 10.97 23.11 8.56
C THR A 175 11.58 23.02 7.17
N THR A 176 12.64 22.21 7.01
CA THR A 176 13.26 22.01 5.69
C THR A 176 12.36 21.31 4.69
N GLN A 177 11.54 20.35 5.15
CA GLN A 177 10.59 19.67 4.28
C GLN A 177 9.46 20.60 3.83
N VAL A 178 8.87 21.38 4.75
CA VAL A 178 7.83 22.36 4.41
C VAL A 178 8.37 23.43 3.46
N PHE A 179 9.60 23.90 3.69
CA PHE A 179 10.24 24.87 2.80
C PHE A 179 10.41 24.31 1.38
N GLN A 180 10.83 23.05 1.26
CA GLN A 180 11.03 22.42 -0.04
C GLN A 180 9.73 22.30 -0.85
N PHE A 181 8.63 21.87 -0.22
CA PHE A 181 7.31 21.86 -0.88
C PHE A 181 6.84 23.27 -1.25
N SER A 182 7.08 24.26 -0.38
CA SER A 182 6.69 25.65 -0.63
C SER A 182 7.39 26.26 -1.84
N VAL A 183 8.70 26.03 -1.97
CA VAL A 183 9.49 26.51 -3.13
C VAL A 183 9.10 25.78 -4.40
N LEU A 184 8.86 24.47 -4.35
CA LEU A 184 8.42 23.70 -5.51
C LEU A 184 7.08 24.23 -6.03
N LEU A 185 6.11 24.45 -5.14
CA LEU A 185 4.79 24.98 -5.52
C LEU A 185 4.90 26.39 -6.12
N LEU A 186 5.80 27.23 -5.60
CA LEU A 186 6.09 28.53 -6.22
C LEU A 186 6.64 28.36 -7.63
N GLN A 187 7.65 27.51 -7.84
CA GLN A 187 8.20 27.25 -9.17
C GLN A 187 7.16 26.70 -10.15
N HIS A 188 6.24 25.85 -9.68
CA HIS A 188 5.11 25.37 -10.49
C HIS A 188 4.21 26.51 -10.94
N ASN A 189 3.81 27.41 -10.04
CA ASN A 189 2.94 28.55 -10.36
C ASN A 189 3.62 29.62 -11.24
N LEU A 190 4.96 29.65 -11.29
CA LEU A 190 5.71 30.58 -12.14
C LEU A 190 5.99 30.00 -13.53
N ALA A 191 5.71 28.72 -13.75
CA ALA A 191 5.88 28.02 -15.02
C ALA A 191 4.59 27.96 -15.85
N GLU A 192 3.46 28.36 -15.29
CA GLU A 192 2.17 28.59 -15.97
C GLU A 192 2.01 30.07 -16.38
#